data_AF-A0AAJ6QLW4-F1
#
_entry.id   AF-A0AAJ6QLW4-F1
#
_cell.length_a   1.000
_cell.length_b   1.000
_cell.length_c   1.000
_cell.angle_alpha   90.00
_cell.angle_beta   90.00
_cell.angle_gamma   90.00
#
_symmetry.space_group_name_H-M   'P 1'
#
loop_
_entity.id
_entity.type
_entity.pdbx_description
1 polymer ?
#
loop_
_entity_poly.entity_id
_entity_poly.type
_entity_poly.pdbx_seq_one_letter_code
_entity_poly.pdbx_strand_id
1 'polypeptide(L)'
;MLATEKPEDIRWRYASKLSELERLEVDRAGRDDTPLEALADMYFHLMAIYLIKDDLPNAKFVWKRAPDPVKRALPAFKLLHQVFLALWGRQFPAVYTALQAPWPPAMQATMDDLRSLTVHRATSILAKTYENVAAEDFCSFLGVNPPDVEKACAELGWRFEAGYIFPTANVSSESEAIPSEQQLAKLTDFVSFLEC
;
A
#
# COMPACT_ATOMS: atom_id res chain seq x y z
N MET A 1 15.83 7.89 -4.72
CA MET A 1 14.67 8.77 -4.41
C MET A 1 13.57 7.96 -3.73
N LEU A 2 13.90 7.40 -2.58
CA LEU A 2 12.94 6.73 -1.70
C LEU A 2 12.22 7.79 -0.86
N ALA A 3 10.95 7.53 -0.53
CA ALA A 3 10.15 8.45 0.26
C ALA A 3 10.78 8.64 1.66
N THR A 4 10.92 9.90 2.04
CA THR A 4 11.43 10.34 3.35
C THR A 4 10.41 10.13 4.47
N GLU A 5 9.16 9.80 4.11
CA GLU A 5 8.06 9.63 5.06
C GLU A 5 7.87 8.16 5.40
N LYS A 6 7.63 7.87 6.68
CA LYS A 6 7.38 6.49 7.10
C LYS A 6 6.08 6.01 6.44
N PRO A 7 6.00 4.73 6.03
CA PRO A 7 4.79 4.20 5.41
C PRO A 7 3.55 4.34 6.31
N GLU A 8 3.75 4.41 7.63
CA GLU A 8 2.71 4.57 8.63
C GLU A 8 2.11 5.99 8.64
N ASP A 9 2.96 7.01 8.45
CA ASP A 9 2.52 8.41 8.40
C ASP A 9 1.63 8.64 7.17
N ILE A 10 2.01 8.05 6.04
CA ILE A 10 1.21 8.08 4.81
C ILE A 10 -0.15 7.43 5.07
N ARG A 11 -0.17 6.22 5.63
CA ARG A 11 -1.42 5.49 5.94
C ARG A 11 -2.31 6.24 6.92
N TRP A 12 -1.73 6.93 7.91
CA TRP A 12 -2.47 7.73 8.89
C TRP A 12 -3.20 8.90 8.24
N ARG A 13 -2.56 9.64 7.32
CA ARG A 13 -3.21 10.75 6.58
C ARG A 13 -4.48 10.31 5.87
N TYR A 14 -4.44 9.14 5.25
CA TYR A 14 -5.58 8.59 4.53
C TYR A 14 -6.61 7.92 5.44
N ALA A 15 -6.30 7.64 6.71
CA ALA A 15 -7.24 7.01 7.64
C ALA A 15 -8.43 7.91 7.95
N SER A 16 -8.20 9.20 8.24
CA SER A 16 -9.28 10.17 8.43
C SER A 16 -10.12 10.31 7.16
N LYS A 17 -9.46 10.34 5.99
CA LYS A 17 -10.14 10.52 4.71
C LYS A 17 -11.02 9.32 4.35
N LEU A 18 -10.59 8.11 4.69
CA LEU A 18 -11.39 6.90 4.47
C LEU A 18 -12.70 6.96 5.25
N SER A 19 -12.66 7.27 6.54
CA SER A 19 -13.85 7.33 7.39
C SER A 19 -14.86 8.36 6.90
N GLU A 20 -14.38 9.50 6.40
CA GLU A 20 -15.25 10.50 5.76
C GLU A 20 -15.92 9.95 4.50
N LEU A 21 -15.18 9.27 3.63
CA LEU A 21 -15.71 8.73 2.37
C LEU A 21 -16.68 7.58 2.60
N GLU A 22 -16.42 6.72 3.58
CA GLU A 22 -17.34 5.65 3.97
C GLU A 22 -18.67 6.22 4.49
N ARG A 23 -18.62 7.27 5.32
CA ARG A 23 -19.83 7.96 5.79
C ARG A 23 -20.59 8.61 4.62
N LEU A 24 -19.88 9.27 3.72
CA LEU A 24 -20.47 9.90 2.53
C LEU A 24 -21.13 8.87 1.61
N GLU A 25 -20.56 7.67 1.49
CA GLU A 25 -21.17 6.59 0.72
C GLU A 25 -22.50 6.14 1.34
N VAL A 26 -22.55 5.95 2.66
CA VAL A 26 -23.78 5.56 3.37
C VAL A 26 -24.86 6.64 3.23
N ASP A 27 -24.49 7.92 3.39
CA ASP A 27 -25.42 9.05 3.25
C ASP A 27 -26.01 9.17 1.84
N ARG A 28 -25.26 8.73 0.82
CA ARG A 28 -25.65 8.81 -0.60
C ARG A 28 -26.32 7.55 -1.13
N ALA A 29 -26.17 6.40 -0.47
CA ALA A 29 -26.71 5.11 -0.90
C ALA A 29 -28.25 5.07 -1.02
N GLY A 30 -28.96 6.09 -0.51
CA GLY A 30 -30.41 6.24 -0.64
C GLY A 30 -30.87 7.48 -1.42
N ARG A 31 -29.98 8.21 -2.12
CA ARG A 31 -30.33 9.43 -2.87
C ARG A 31 -30.08 9.24 -4.37
N ASP A 32 -31.15 9.23 -5.17
CA ASP A 32 -31.08 9.08 -6.63
C ASP A 32 -30.53 10.34 -7.36
N ASP A 33 -30.48 11.49 -6.69
CA ASP A 33 -30.11 12.78 -7.31
C ASP A 33 -28.58 13.04 -7.37
N THR A 34 -27.75 12.06 -7.04
CA THR A 34 -26.29 12.29 -7.00
C THR A 34 -25.67 12.33 -8.40
N PRO A 35 -24.84 13.35 -8.71
CA PRO A 35 -24.15 13.40 -9.99
C PRO A 35 -23.24 12.19 -10.18
N LEU A 36 -23.33 11.56 -11.35
CA LEU A 36 -22.56 10.35 -11.68
C LEU A 36 -21.04 10.56 -11.52
N GLU A 37 -20.54 11.75 -11.87
CA GLU A 37 -19.12 12.11 -11.75
C GLU A 37 -18.66 12.13 -10.29
N ALA A 38 -19.43 12.77 -9.41
CA ALA A 38 -19.12 12.83 -7.98
C ALA A 38 -19.16 11.46 -7.30
N LEU A 39 -20.04 10.57 -7.77
CA LEU A 39 -20.10 9.18 -7.33
C LEU A 39 -18.88 8.39 -7.81
N ALA A 40 -18.49 8.59 -9.07
CA ALA A 40 -17.35 7.93 -9.68
C ALA A 40 -16.02 8.35 -9.03
N ASP A 41 -15.85 9.64 -8.74
CA ASP A 41 -14.69 10.16 -8.00
C ASP A 41 -14.64 9.60 -6.59
N MET A 42 -15.78 9.52 -5.88
CA MET A 42 -15.84 8.92 -4.55
C MET A 42 -15.37 7.46 -4.55
N TYR A 43 -15.91 6.64 -5.47
CA TYR A 43 -15.50 5.22 -5.59
C TYR A 43 -14.03 5.06 -5.95
N PHE A 44 -13.50 5.95 -6.79
CA PHE A 44 -12.08 5.97 -7.12
C PHE A 44 -11.23 6.21 -5.87
N HIS A 45 -11.50 7.27 -5.13
CA HIS A 45 -10.72 7.62 -3.93
C HIS A 45 -10.84 6.53 -2.85
N LEU A 46 -12.04 5.97 -2.68
CA LEU A 46 -12.28 4.86 -1.75
C LEU A 46 -11.40 3.65 -2.12
N MET A 47 -11.39 3.24 -3.38
CA MET A 47 -10.56 2.13 -3.85
C MET A 47 -9.06 2.44 -3.73
N ALA A 48 -8.63 3.65 -4.07
CA ALA A 48 -7.22 4.07 -3.96
C ALA A 48 -6.72 4.03 -2.51
N ILE A 49 -7.53 4.48 -1.55
CA ILE A 49 -7.16 4.46 -0.13
C ILE A 49 -7.08 3.02 0.41
N TYR A 50 -7.97 2.13 -0.02
CA TYR A 50 -7.85 0.70 0.36
C TYR A 50 -6.56 0.07 -0.17
N LEU A 51 -6.12 0.43 -1.37
CA LEU A 51 -4.82 -0.02 -1.91
C LEU A 51 -3.64 0.49 -1.09
N ILE A 52 -3.68 1.75 -0.65
CA ILE A 52 -2.66 2.35 0.24
C ILE A 52 -2.59 1.63 1.59
N LYS A 53 -3.74 1.22 2.14
CA LYS A 53 -3.83 0.44 3.38
C LYS A 53 -3.42 -1.03 3.23
N ASP A 54 -3.14 -1.50 2.01
CA ASP A 54 -2.91 -2.92 1.69
C ASP A 54 -4.12 -3.82 1.96
N ASP A 55 -5.33 -3.26 1.98
CA ASP A 55 -6.58 -4.00 2.15
C ASP A 55 -7.18 -4.39 0.79
N LEU A 56 -6.55 -5.38 0.18
CA LEU A 56 -6.94 -5.89 -1.13
C LEU A 56 -8.36 -6.48 -1.16
N PRO A 57 -8.84 -7.23 -0.15
CA PRO A 57 -10.21 -7.73 -0.14
C PRO A 57 -11.25 -6.61 -0.21
N ASN A 58 -11.09 -5.55 0.58
CA ASN A 58 -12.05 -4.45 0.56
C ASN A 58 -12.00 -3.68 -0.76
N ALA A 59 -10.82 -3.47 -1.35
CA ALA A 59 -10.71 -2.90 -2.70
C ALA A 59 -11.48 -3.71 -3.76
N LYS A 60 -11.46 -5.05 -3.69
CA LYS A 60 -12.24 -5.94 -4.57
C LYS A 60 -13.75 -5.73 -4.40
N PHE A 61 -14.22 -5.56 -3.16
CA PHE A 61 -15.63 -5.35 -2.89
C PHE A 61 -16.11 -4.00 -3.40
N VAL A 62 -15.29 -2.95 -3.32
CA VAL A 62 -15.59 -1.65 -3.93
C VAL A 62 -15.82 -1.77 -5.44
N TRP A 63 -14.94 -2.48 -6.15
CA TRP A 63 -15.10 -2.71 -7.59
C TRP A 63 -16.40 -3.45 -7.94
N LYS A 64 -16.79 -4.42 -7.13
CA LYS A 64 -18.05 -5.16 -7.32
C LYS A 64 -19.28 -4.31 -7.02
N ARG A 65 -19.22 -3.46 -6.00
CA ARG A 65 -20.30 -2.56 -5.58
C ARG A 65 -20.52 -1.39 -6.54
N ALA A 66 -19.47 -0.92 -7.20
CA ALA A 66 -19.55 0.17 -8.15
C ALA A 66 -20.48 -0.18 -9.33
N PRO A 67 -21.51 0.63 -9.62
CA PRO A 67 -22.45 0.39 -10.71
C PRO A 67 -21.77 0.56 -12.09
N ASP A 68 -22.24 -0.16 -13.11
CA ASP A 68 -21.71 -0.10 -14.47
C ASP A 68 -21.59 1.31 -15.09
N PRO A 69 -22.53 2.27 -14.90
CA PRO A 69 -22.36 3.63 -15.40
C PRO A 69 -21.10 4.31 -14.84
N VAL A 70 -20.74 4.08 -13.58
CA VAL A 70 -19.51 4.62 -12.96
C VAL A 70 -18.26 4.05 -13.62
N LYS A 71 -18.27 2.73 -13.89
CA LYS A 71 -17.16 2.03 -14.56
C LYS A 71 -16.94 2.50 -16.00
N ARG A 72 -17.99 2.97 -16.68
CA ARG A 72 -17.90 3.52 -18.04
C ARG A 72 -17.50 5.00 -18.03
N ALA A 73 -17.96 5.76 -17.04
CA ALA A 73 -17.70 7.19 -16.94
C ALA A 73 -16.21 7.52 -16.70
N LEU A 74 -15.52 6.75 -15.84
CA LEU A 74 -14.12 7.00 -15.52
C LEU A 74 -13.17 5.91 -16.08
N PRO A 75 -12.38 6.20 -17.13
CA PRO A 75 -11.33 5.29 -17.58
C PRO A 75 -10.26 5.09 -16.50
N ALA A 76 -10.01 6.12 -15.66
CA ALA A 76 -9.09 6.04 -14.52
C ALA A 76 -9.47 4.95 -13.52
N PHE A 77 -10.77 4.67 -13.33
CA PHE A 77 -11.22 3.61 -12.42
C PHE A 77 -10.84 2.21 -12.94
N LYS A 78 -10.86 2.01 -14.27
CA LYS A 78 -10.38 0.76 -14.89
C LYS A 78 -8.87 0.59 -14.76
N LEU A 79 -8.10 1.67 -14.94
CA LEU A 79 -6.66 1.66 -14.72
C LEU A 79 -6.33 1.30 -13.26
N LEU A 80 -7.07 1.87 -12.31
CA LEU A 80 -6.90 1.55 -10.89
C LEU A 80 -7.22 0.08 -10.58
N HIS A 81 -8.22 -0.50 -11.27
CA HIS A 81 -8.49 -1.93 -11.17
C HIS A 81 -7.36 -2.80 -11.76
N GLN A 82 -6.70 -2.36 -12.82
CA GLN A 82 -5.51 -3.05 -13.35
C GLN A 82 -4.34 -3.01 -12.36
N VAL A 83 -4.11 -1.86 -11.71
CA VAL A 83 -3.14 -1.73 -10.60
C VAL A 83 -3.49 -2.70 -9.47
N PHE A 84 -4.77 -2.77 -9.08
CA PHE A 84 -5.25 -3.74 -8.09
C PHE A 84 -4.97 -5.19 -8.49
N LEU A 85 -5.24 -5.59 -9.74
CA LEU A 85 -4.96 -6.95 -10.21
C LEU A 85 -3.47 -7.28 -10.18
N ALA A 86 -2.62 -6.32 -10.57
CA ALA A 86 -1.17 -6.48 -10.50
C ALA A 86 -0.67 -6.64 -9.06
N LEU A 87 -1.21 -5.86 -8.12
CA LEU A 87 -0.93 -5.98 -6.68
C LEU A 87 -1.44 -7.31 -6.11
N TRP A 88 -2.65 -7.74 -6.49
CA TRP A 88 -3.22 -9.02 -6.09
C TRP A 88 -2.37 -10.20 -6.56
N GLY A 89 -1.86 -10.14 -7.79
CA GLY A 89 -0.94 -11.12 -8.34
C GLY A 89 0.50 -11.00 -7.83
N ARG A 90 0.81 -10.03 -6.96
CA ARG A 90 2.16 -9.68 -6.48
C ARG A 90 3.16 -9.42 -7.61
N GLN A 91 2.69 -8.92 -8.75
CA GLN A 91 3.52 -8.63 -9.92
C GLN A 91 4.01 -7.18 -9.87
N PHE A 92 5.09 -6.94 -9.13
CA PHE A 92 5.66 -5.59 -8.96
C PHE A 92 5.97 -4.86 -10.28
N PRO A 93 6.57 -5.50 -11.32
CA PRO A 93 6.82 -4.82 -12.59
C PRO A 93 5.54 -4.27 -13.23
N ALA A 94 4.48 -5.08 -13.23
CA ALA A 94 3.17 -4.70 -13.79
C ALA A 94 2.53 -3.55 -13.00
N VAL A 95 2.75 -3.48 -11.68
CA VAL A 95 2.28 -2.36 -10.85
C VAL A 95 2.95 -1.06 -11.27
N TYR A 96 4.27 -1.05 -11.47
CA TYR A 96 4.98 0.17 -11.88
C TYR A 96 4.58 0.62 -13.29
N THR A 97 4.39 -0.31 -14.23
CA THR A 97 3.88 0.02 -15.57
C THR A 97 2.48 0.60 -15.51
N ALA A 98 1.59 0.03 -14.69
CA ALA A 98 0.23 0.54 -14.53
C ALA A 98 0.19 1.91 -13.83
N LEU A 99 1.10 2.17 -12.89
CA LEU A 99 1.23 3.46 -12.20
C LEU A 99 1.80 4.58 -13.08
N GLN A 100 2.55 4.26 -14.15
CA GLN A 100 3.04 5.25 -15.13
C GLN A 100 1.93 5.80 -16.05
N ALA A 101 0.70 5.29 -15.96
CA ALA A 101 -0.42 5.79 -16.74
C ALA A 101 -0.77 7.25 -16.42
N PRO A 102 -1.38 8.00 -17.37
CA PRO A 102 -1.79 9.38 -17.11
C PRO A 102 -2.99 9.42 -16.15
N TRP A 103 -2.71 9.77 -14.88
CA TRP A 103 -3.73 9.98 -13.85
C TRP A 103 -4.22 11.43 -13.84
N PRO A 104 -5.47 11.68 -13.42
CA PRO A 104 -5.94 13.04 -13.15
C PRO A 104 -5.06 13.72 -12.09
N PRO A 105 -4.81 15.04 -12.18
CA PRO A 105 -3.87 15.74 -11.31
C PRO A 105 -4.27 15.69 -9.83
N ALA A 106 -5.58 15.66 -9.53
CA ALA A 106 -6.08 15.51 -8.16
C ALA A 106 -5.75 14.14 -7.54
N MET A 107 -5.52 13.12 -8.37
CA MET A 107 -5.32 11.73 -7.97
C MET A 107 -3.85 11.31 -8.06
N GLN A 108 -3.01 12.12 -8.74
CA GLN A 108 -1.60 11.82 -8.96
C GLN A 108 -0.82 11.71 -7.64
N ALA A 109 -1.08 12.60 -6.68
CA ALA A 109 -0.45 12.53 -5.36
C ALA A 109 -0.72 11.20 -4.64
N THR A 110 -1.96 10.70 -4.68
CA THR A 110 -2.33 9.42 -4.08
C THR A 110 -1.67 8.23 -4.79
N MET A 111 -1.46 8.32 -6.10
CA MET A 111 -0.75 7.27 -6.87
C MET A 111 0.76 7.30 -6.62
N ASP A 112 1.35 8.48 -6.43
CA ASP A 112 2.76 8.63 -6.04
C ASP A 112 3.00 8.05 -4.63
N ASP A 113 2.07 8.28 -3.70
CA ASP A 113 2.07 7.64 -2.38
C ASP A 113 1.90 6.11 -2.47
N LEU A 114 1.03 5.62 -3.34
CA LEU A 114 0.89 4.19 -3.58
C LEU A 114 2.17 3.58 -4.15
N ARG A 115 2.86 4.30 -5.05
CA ARG A 115 4.15 3.90 -5.60
C ARG A 115 5.20 3.80 -4.50
N SER A 116 5.33 4.83 -3.66
CA SER A 116 6.32 4.84 -2.59
C SER A 116 6.09 3.70 -1.60
N LEU A 117 4.83 3.44 -1.20
CA LEU A 117 4.46 2.32 -0.34
C LEU A 117 4.77 0.96 -0.97
N THR A 118 4.54 0.82 -2.28
CA THR A 118 4.86 -0.42 -3.01
C THR A 118 6.38 -0.67 -3.00
N VAL A 119 7.17 0.38 -3.22
CA VAL A 119 8.64 0.31 -3.15
C VAL A 119 9.10 -0.05 -1.74
N HIS A 120 8.57 0.60 -0.70
CA HIS A 120 8.87 0.26 0.69
C HIS A 120 8.54 -1.20 1.02
N ARG A 121 7.40 -1.70 0.53
CA ARG A 121 7.01 -3.10 0.71
C ARG A 121 8.00 -4.04 0.02
N ALA A 122 8.36 -3.76 -1.23
CA ALA A 122 9.33 -4.55 -1.98
C ALA A 122 10.69 -4.57 -1.25
N THR A 123 11.17 -3.42 -0.79
CA THR A 123 12.39 -3.29 0.02
C THR A 123 12.30 -4.12 1.31
N SER A 124 11.17 -4.07 2.03
CA SER A 124 10.98 -4.83 3.26
C SER A 124 10.97 -6.34 3.01
N ILE A 125 10.36 -6.80 1.92
CA ILE A 125 10.37 -8.21 1.51
C ILE A 125 11.79 -8.66 1.19
N LEU A 126 12.53 -7.87 0.40
CA LEU A 126 13.92 -8.14 0.04
C LEU A 126 14.81 -8.25 1.29
N ALA A 127 14.68 -7.30 2.22
CA ALA A 127 15.44 -7.28 3.47
C ALA A 127 15.16 -8.47 4.40
N LYS A 128 13.94 -9.03 4.37
CA LYS A 128 13.52 -10.13 5.25
C LYS A 128 13.79 -11.51 4.66
N THR A 129 13.73 -11.63 3.34
CA THR A 129 13.63 -12.94 2.66
C THR A 129 14.95 -13.36 2.02
N TYR A 130 15.78 -12.39 1.62
CA TYR A 130 16.97 -12.66 0.83
C TYR A 130 18.23 -12.23 1.58
N GLU A 131 19.18 -13.15 1.72
CA GLU A 131 20.54 -12.85 2.17
C GLU A 131 21.38 -12.26 1.03
N ASN A 132 21.13 -12.71 -0.20
CA ASN A 132 21.68 -12.17 -1.44
C ASN A 132 20.60 -12.12 -2.54
N VAL A 133 20.66 -11.13 -3.41
CA VAL A 133 19.77 -10.98 -4.56
C VAL A 133 20.55 -10.50 -5.79
N ALA A 134 20.24 -11.04 -6.96
CA ALA A 134 20.83 -10.57 -8.21
C ALA A 134 20.36 -9.14 -8.54
N ALA A 135 21.23 -8.34 -9.15
CA ALA A 135 20.89 -6.97 -9.53
C ALA A 135 19.68 -6.88 -10.47
N GLU A 136 19.51 -7.86 -11.36
CA GLU A 136 18.39 -7.92 -12.31
C GLU A 136 17.04 -8.12 -11.59
N ASP A 137 16.99 -9.06 -10.65
CA ASP A 137 15.81 -9.31 -9.83
C ASP A 137 15.47 -8.08 -9.00
N PHE A 138 16.47 -7.45 -8.38
CA PHE A 138 16.29 -6.21 -7.62
C PHE A 138 15.70 -5.06 -8.47
N CYS A 139 16.19 -4.89 -9.70
CA CYS A 139 15.63 -3.91 -10.65
C CYS A 139 14.15 -4.20 -10.93
N SER A 140 13.80 -5.47 -11.13
CA SER A 140 12.42 -5.89 -11.38
C SER A 140 11.49 -5.63 -10.19
N PHE A 141 11.98 -5.83 -8.95
CA PHE A 141 11.20 -5.65 -7.73
C PHE A 141 10.97 -4.17 -7.38
N LEU A 142 11.96 -3.31 -7.61
CA LEU A 142 11.88 -1.89 -7.23
C LEU A 142 11.50 -0.97 -8.40
N GLY A 143 11.51 -1.47 -9.63
CA GLY A 143 11.23 -0.68 -10.83
C GLY A 143 12.29 0.41 -11.07
N VAL A 144 13.53 0.15 -10.63
CA VAL A 144 14.68 1.05 -10.76
C VAL A 144 15.49 0.65 -11.98
N ASN A 145 16.02 1.63 -12.71
CA ASN A 145 16.89 1.36 -13.85
C ASN A 145 18.24 0.78 -13.38
N PRO A 146 18.88 -0.13 -14.15
CA PRO A 146 20.18 -0.71 -13.82
C PRO A 146 21.28 0.29 -13.37
N PRO A 147 21.44 1.49 -13.99
CA PRO A 147 22.48 2.44 -13.58
C PRO A 147 22.23 3.12 -12.23
N ASP A 148 21.00 3.07 -11.69
CA ASP A 148 20.65 3.73 -10.42
C ASP A 148 20.62 2.76 -9.22
N VAL A 149 20.91 1.47 -9.45
CA VAL A 149 20.93 0.42 -8.43
C VAL A 149 21.93 0.73 -7.32
N GLU A 150 23.14 1.16 -7.67
CA GLU A 150 24.19 1.48 -6.70
C GLU A 150 23.78 2.63 -5.77
N LYS A 151 23.13 3.66 -6.32
CA LYS A 151 22.60 4.79 -5.54
C LYS A 151 21.48 4.34 -4.61
N ALA A 152 20.56 3.50 -5.12
CA ALA A 152 19.47 2.95 -4.33
C ALA A 152 19.99 2.06 -3.19
N CYS A 153 21.01 1.24 -3.44
CA CYS A 153 21.66 0.43 -2.40
C CYS A 153 22.35 1.30 -1.35
N ALA A 154 23.03 2.37 -1.78
CA ALA A 154 23.66 3.33 -0.87
C ALA A 154 22.62 4.07 0.00
N GLU A 155 21.48 4.48 -0.57
CA GLU A 155 20.36 5.08 0.17
C GLU A 155 19.78 4.10 1.21
N LEU A 156 19.76 2.80 0.90
CA LEU A 156 19.24 1.74 1.78
C LEU A 156 20.28 1.20 2.79
N GLY A 157 21.55 1.57 2.66
CA GLY A 157 22.65 1.01 3.44
C GLY A 157 22.95 -0.46 3.14
N TRP A 158 22.65 -0.93 1.92
CA TRP A 158 22.88 -2.31 1.48
C TRP A 158 24.22 -2.42 0.76
N ARG A 159 24.85 -3.60 0.84
CA ARG A 159 26.14 -3.83 0.19
C ARG A 159 25.93 -4.31 -1.24
N PHE A 160 26.69 -3.75 -2.17
CA PHE A 160 26.70 -4.16 -3.57
C PHE A 160 28.09 -4.71 -3.89
N GLU A 161 28.19 -6.02 -4.19
CA GLU A 161 29.44 -6.68 -4.56
C GLU A 161 29.22 -7.59 -5.77
N ALA A 162 30.05 -7.43 -6.80
CA ALA A 162 30.10 -8.31 -7.98
C ALA A 162 28.74 -8.58 -8.67
N GLY A 163 27.82 -7.61 -8.68
CA GLY A 163 26.49 -7.75 -9.29
C GLY A 163 25.43 -8.38 -8.38
N TYR A 164 25.77 -8.65 -7.12
CA TYR A 164 24.85 -9.11 -6.08
C TYR A 164 24.65 -8.03 -5.02
N ILE A 165 23.43 -7.94 -4.53
CA ILE A 165 23.03 -7.04 -3.46
C ILE A 165 22.82 -7.88 -2.22
N PHE A 166 23.37 -7.42 -1.09
CA PHE A 166 23.21 -8.04 0.21
C PHE A 166 22.33 -7.12 1.07
N PRO A 167 21.02 -7.42 1.18
CA PRO A 167 20.12 -6.67 2.01
C PRO A 167 20.51 -6.82 3.48
N THR A 168 20.70 -5.71 4.17
CA THR A 168 20.78 -5.75 5.64
C THR A 168 19.36 -5.77 6.17
N ALA A 169 19.00 -6.81 6.92
CA ALA A 169 17.70 -6.87 7.59
C ALA A 169 17.53 -5.59 8.43
N ASN A 170 16.56 -4.74 8.06
CA ASN A 170 16.22 -3.61 8.91
C ASN A 170 15.64 -4.20 10.20
N VAL A 171 16.39 -4.04 11.30
CA VAL A 171 16.02 -4.50 12.64
C VAL A 171 14.96 -3.54 13.20
N SER A 172 13.85 -3.39 12.48
CA SER A 172 12.64 -2.74 12.97
C SER A 172 11.51 -3.76 13.03
N SER A 173 11.82 -4.96 13.51
CA SER A 173 10.90 -5.58 14.45
C SER A 173 11.14 -4.87 15.78
N GLU A 174 10.35 -3.84 16.05
CA GLU A 174 9.80 -3.73 17.40
C GLU A 174 9.08 -5.06 17.64
N SER A 175 9.85 -6.07 18.07
CA SER A 175 9.33 -6.96 19.08
C SER A 175 9.00 -5.99 20.20
N GLU A 176 7.76 -5.49 20.23
CA GLU A 176 7.15 -5.01 21.45
C GLU A 176 7.32 -6.17 22.43
N ALA A 177 8.46 -6.19 23.11
CA ALA A 177 8.63 -6.94 24.32
C ALA A 177 7.56 -6.33 25.20
N ILE A 178 6.42 -7.02 25.28
CA ILE A 178 5.26 -6.59 26.05
C ILE A 178 5.83 -6.08 27.37
N PRO A 179 5.67 -4.79 27.72
CA PRO A 179 6.27 -4.26 28.92
C PRO A 179 5.81 -5.13 30.08
N SER A 180 6.72 -5.49 30.98
CA SER A 180 6.50 -6.50 32.03
C SER A 180 5.21 -6.27 32.83
N GLU A 181 4.80 -5.00 32.98
CA GLU A 181 3.53 -4.60 33.59
C GLU A 181 2.28 -5.11 32.83
N GLN A 182 2.27 -5.05 31.50
CA GLN A 182 1.17 -5.59 30.69
C GLN A 182 1.14 -7.13 30.73
N GLN A 183 2.28 -7.79 30.93
CA GLN A 183 2.32 -9.24 31.17
C GLN A 183 1.76 -9.59 32.55
N LEU A 184 2.09 -8.81 33.58
CA LEU A 184 1.56 -8.99 34.94
C LEU A 184 0.05 -8.75 35.02
N ALA A 185 -0.47 -7.74 34.33
CA ALA A 185 -1.91 -7.49 34.25
C ALA A 185 -2.65 -8.67 33.62
N LYS A 186 -2.17 -9.19 32.49
CA LYS A 186 -2.75 -10.37 31.83
C LYS A 186 -2.69 -11.62 32.71
N LEU A 187 -1.58 -11.85 33.43
CA LEU A 187 -1.47 -12.97 34.37
C LEU A 187 -2.47 -12.85 35.53
N THR A 188 -2.68 -11.64 36.03
CA THR A 188 -3.68 -11.37 37.09
C THR A 188 -5.09 -11.65 36.58
N ASP A 189 -5.42 -11.23 35.35
CA ASP A 189 -6.71 -11.53 34.72
C ASP A 189 -6.91 -13.05 34.54
N PHE A 190 -5.88 -13.79 34.10
CA PHE A 190 -5.94 -15.25 33.97
C PHE A 190 -6.15 -15.96 35.30
N VAL A 191 -5.49 -15.52 36.37
CA VAL A 191 -5.70 -16.11 37.71
C VAL A 191 -7.11 -15.81 38.20
N SER A 192 -7.60 -14.58 38.03
CA SER A 192 -8.96 -14.21 38.43
C SER A 192 -10.05 -15.01 37.70
N PHE A 193 -9.83 -15.38 36.44
CA PHE A 193 -10.75 -16.18 35.63
C PHE A 193 -10.81 -17.65 36.09
N LEU A 194 -9.72 -18.19 36.66
CA LEU A 194 -9.65 -19.57 37.12
C LEU A 194 -10.12 -19.75 38.57
N GLU A 195 -10.12 -18.68 39.36
CA GLU A 195 -10.60 -18.67 40.74
C GLU A 195 -12.12 -18.44 40.87
N CYS A 196 -12.81 -18.10 39.77
CA CYS A 196 -14.27 -18.02 39.66
C CYS A 196 -14.86 -19.29 39.02
#